data_AF-A0A957EBV5-F1
#
_entry.id   AF-A0A957EBV5-F1
#
_cell.length_a   1.000
_cell.length_b   1.000
_cell.length_c   1.000
_cell.angle_alpha   90.00
_cell.angle_beta   90.00
_cell.angle_gamma   90.00
#
_symmetry.space_group_name_H-M   'P 1'
#
loop_
_entity.id
_entity.type
_entity.pdbx_description
1 polymer ?
#
loop_
_entity_poly.entity_id
_entity_poly.type
_entity_poly.pdbx_seq_one_letter_code
_entity_poly.pdbx_strand_id
1 'polypeptide(L)' 'HHVGCHKISYIASSTDANVPLSLGYTAVCIGLTESGNAHRLDEYMDSTYLSTGMSQLLLLTLSAAGI' A
#
# COMPACT_ATOMS: atom_id res chain seq x y z
N HIS A 1 -1.66 -7.48 17.96
CA HIS A 1 -0.19 -7.34 17.90
C HIS A 1 0.16 -6.84 16.52
N HIS A 2 0.76 -5.66 16.38
CA HIS A 2 1.09 -5.06 15.08
C HIS A 2 2.55 -5.36 14.76
N VAL A 3 2.80 -6.04 13.65
CA VAL A 3 4.16 -6.40 13.23
C VAL A 3 4.64 -5.35 12.24
N GLY A 4 5.75 -4.68 12.53
CA GLY A 4 6.43 -3.78 11.60
C GLY A 4 5.84 -2.36 11.44
N CYS A 5 4.77 -2.00 12.15
CA CYS A 5 4.16 -0.67 12.09
C CYS A 5 4.29 0.05 13.44
N HIS A 6 5.04 1.16 13.45
CA HIS A 6 5.26 1.96 14.67
C HIS A 6 4.05 2.82 15.07
N LYS A 7 3.19 3.19 14.10
CA LYS A 7 2.01 4.02 14.33
C LYS A 7 0.94 3.73 13.28
N ILE A 8 -0.25 3.37 13.73
CA ILE A 8 -1.42 3.18 12.86
C ILE A 8 -2.18 4.49 12.78
N SER A 9 -2.53 4.88 11.56
CA SER A 9 -3.40 6.01 11.30
C SER A 9 -4.54 5.56 10.40
N TYR A 10 -5.75 5.98 10.75
CA TYR A 10 -6.92 5.80 9.90
C TYR A 10 -7.17 7.11 9.19
N ILE A 11 -7.05 7.09 7.87
CA ILE A 11 -7.29 8.24 7.01
C ILE A 11 -8.32 7.86 5.95
N ALA A 12 -9.19 8.80 5.59
CA ALA A 12 -10.00 8.65 4.40
C ALA A 12 -9.08 8.81 3.18
N SER A 13 -9.08 7.82 2.29
CA SER A 13 -8.35 7.87 1.03
C SER A 13 -9.25 7.32 -0.07
N SER A 14 -9.16 7.95 -1.25
CA SER A 14 -9.83 7.46 -2.46
C SER A 14 -8.78 6.71 -3.27
N THR A 15 -8.95 5.40 -3.36
CA THR A 15 -8.09 4.50 -4.12
C THR A 15 -8.96 3.62 -5.01
N ASP A 16 -8.35 2.93 -5.97
CA ASP A 16 -9.10 1.99 -6.81
C ASP A 16 -9.73 0.83 -6.01
N ALA A 17 -9.26 0.58 -4.77
CA ALA A 17 -9.88 -0.39 -3.86
C ALA A 17 -11.30 0.01 -3.42
N ASN A 18 -11.68 1.30 -3.50
CA ASN A 18 -13.01 1.75 -3.12
C ASN A 18 -14.10 1.12 -4.00
N VAL A 19 -13.86 0.90 -5.30
CA VAL A 19 -14.85 0.31 -6.22
C VAL A 19 -15.13 -1.16 -5.87
N PRO A 20 -14.13 -2.07 -5.77
CA PRO A 20 -14.35 -3.44 -5.32
C PRO A 20 -15.00 -3.53 -3.92
N LEU A 21 -14.56 -2.69 -2.97
CA LEU A 21 -15.14 -2.64 -1.63
C LEU A 21 -16.64 -2.29 -1.67
N SER A 22 -17.04 -1.35 -2.52
CA SER A 22 -18.47 -0.99 -2.71
C SER A 22 -19.32 -2.12 -3.29
N LEU A 23 -18.68 -3.07 -3.99
CA LEU A 23 -19.30 -4.26 -4.58
C LEU A 23 -19.26 -5.47 -3.63
N GLY A 24 -18.73 -5.32 -2.42
CA GLY A 24 -18.61 -6.40 -1.43
C GLY A 24 -17.40 -7.32 -1.63
N TYR A 25 -16.47 -6.96 -2.51
CA TYR A 25 -15.20 -7.68 -2.65
C TYR A 25 -14.17 -7.17 -1.65
N THR A 26 -13.43 -8.09 -1.03
CA THR A 26 -12.27 -7.74 -0.20
C THR A 26 -11.17 -7.17 -1.09
N ALA A 27 -10.78 -5.91 -0.86
CA ALA A 27 -9.69 -5.26 -1.57
C ALA A 27 -8.90 -4.34 -0.64
N VAL A 28 -7.61 -4.19 -0.93
CA VAL A 28 -6.68 -3.31 -0.21
C VAL A 28 -5.77 -2.58 -1.20
N CYS A 29 -5.41 -1.34 -0.87
CA CYS A 29 -4.37 -0.58 -1.56
C CYS A 29 -3.14 -0.49 -0.64
N ILE A 30 -1.94 -0.66 -1.20
CA ILE A 30 -0.71 -0.84 -0.43
C ILE A 30 0.39 0.03 -1.03
N GLY A 31 1.03 0.85 -0.18
CA GLY A 31 2.22 1.59 -0.54
C GLY A 31 3.48 0.72 -0.44
N LEU A 32 4.41 0.88 -1.39
CA LEU A 32 5.66 0.10 -1.45
C LEU A 32 6.86 0.86 -0.89
N THR A 33 6.80 2.19 -0.92
CA THR A 33 7.88 3.06 -0.45
C THR A 33 7.31 4.43 -0.08
N GLU A 34 8.16 5.31 0.41
CA GLU A 34 7.78 6.69 0.74
C GLU A 34 7.69 7.54 -0.52
N SER A 35 6.67 8.38 -0.58
CA SER A 35 6.45 9.35 -1.65
C SER A 35 5.73 10.56 -1.08
N GLY A 36 5.74 11.66 -1.81
CA GLY A 36 5.11 12.89 -1.36
C GLY A 36 4.81 13.85 -2.49
N ASN A 37 4.04 14.89 -2.15
CA ASN A 37 3.65 15.96 -3.08
C ASN A 37 2.91 15.46 -4.34
N ALA A 38 2.13 14.38 -4.21
CA ALA A 38 1.32 13.86 -5.32
C ALA A 38 0.54 14.99 -6.00
N HIS A 39 0.57 15.02 -7.33
CA HIS A 39 -0.06 16.06 -8.16
C HIS A 39 0.56 17.46 -8.06
N ARG A 40 1.83 17.57 -7.64
CA ARG A 40 2.62 18.82 -7.68
C ARG A 40 3.88 18.63 -8.53
N LEU A 41 4.50 19.74 -8.97
CA LEU A 41 5.74 19.67 -9.80
C LEU A 41 6.95 19.11 -9.05
N ASP A 42 6.91 19.15 -7.73
CA ASP A 42 7.90 18.61 -6.80
C ASP A 42 7.43 17.26 -6.19
N GLU A 43 6.60 16.52 -6.92
CA GLU A 43 6.27 15.13 -6.64
C GLU A 43 7.52 14.27 -6.64
N TYR A 44 7.65 13.40 -5.64
CA TYR A 44 8.82 12.54 -5.50
C TYR A 44 8.46 11.17 -4.94
N MET A 45 9.36 10.22 -5.18
CA MET A 45 9.38 8.90 -4.58
C MET A 45 10.79 8.66 -4.01
N ASP A 46 10.87 8.21 -2.76
CA ASP A 46 12.12 7.72 -2.19
C ASP A 46 12.31 6.25 -2.59
N SER A 47 13.37 5.95 -3.33
CA SER A 47 13.67 4.57 -3.78
C SER A 47 14.35 3.71 -2.72
N THR A 48 14.78 4.28 -1.59
CA THR A 48 15.58 3.60 -0.55
C THR A 48 14.89 2.33 -0.05
N TYR A 49 13.57 2.36 0.09
CA TYR A 49 12.78 1.25 0.65
C TYR A 49 12.06 0.40 -0.41
N LEU A 50 12.15 0.77 -1.69
CA LEU A 50 11.37 0.14 -2.75
C LEU A 50 11.67 -1.37 -2.89
N SER A 51 12.93 -1.78 -2.78
CA SER A 51 13.29 -3.21 -2.87
C SER A 51 12.63 -4.05 -1.78
N THR A 52 12.55 -3.52 -0.56
CA THR A 52 11.87 -4.20 0.56
C THR A 52 10.36 -4.19 0.35
N GLY A 53 9.80 -3.08 -0.12
CA GLY A 53 8.37 -2.99 -0.49
C GLY A 53 7.96 -3.99 -1.57
N MET A 54 8.78 -4.17 -2.61
CA MET A 54 8.55 -5.18 -3.65
C MET A 54 8.57 -6.61 -3.08
N SER A 55 9.46 -6.89 -2.13
CA SER A 55 9.51 -8.19 -1.45
C SER A 55 8.24 -8.43 -0.62
N GLN A 56 7.74 -7.40 0.06
CA GLN A 56 6.50 -7.46 0.83
C GLN A 56 5.28 -7.68 -0.10
N LEU A 57 5.23 -6.99 -1.24
CA LEU A 57 4.18 -7.17 -2.24
C LEU A 57 4.15 -8.61 -2.76
N LEU A 58 5.31 -9.18 -3.07
CA LEU A 58 5.40 -10.57 -3.52
C LEU A 58 4.87 -11.53 -2.45
N LEU A 59 5.34 -11.41 -1.22
CA LEU A 59 4.90 -12.27 -0.10
C LEU A 59 3.40 -12.16 0.14
N LEU A 60 2.85 -10.95 0.10
CA LEU A 60 1.41 -10.76 0.26
C LEU A 60 0.63 -11.40 -0.88
N THR A 61 1.09 -11.24 -2.11
CA THR A 61 0.41 -11.79 -3.30
C THR A 61 0.40 -13.32 -3.27
N LEU A 62 1.54 -13.94 -2.91
CA LEU A 62 1.63 -15.39 -2.72
C LEU A 62 0.69 -15.87 -1.61
N SER A 63 0.71 -15.20 -0.46
CA SER A 63 -0.18 -15.52 0.66
C SER A 63 -1.66 -15.38 0.28
N ALA A 64 -2.04 -14.35 -0.47
CA ALA A 64 -3.41 -14.16 -0.96
C ALA A 64 -3.81 -15.22 -2.00
N ALA A 65 -2.86 -15.72 -2.78
CA ALA A 65 -3.05 -16.83 -3.71
C ALA A 65 -3.06 -18.21 -3.04
N GLY A 66 -2.75 -18.29 -1.73
CA GLY A 66 -2.66 -19.55 -0.99
C GLY A 66 -1.39 -20.35 -1.27
N ILE A 67 -0.33 -19.68 -1.71
CA ILE A 67 1.03 -20.22 -1.93
C ILE A 67 1.90 -19.87 -0.73
#